data_AF-A0A6M0RIA1-F1
#
_entry.id   AF-A0A6M0RIA1-F1
#
_cell.length_a   1.000
_cell.length_b   1.000
_cell.length_c   1.000
_cell.angle_alpha   90.00
_cell.angle_beta   90.00
_cell.angle_gamma   90.00
#
_symmetry.space_group_name_H-M   'P 1'
#
loop_
_entity.id
_entity.type
_entity.pdbx_description
1 polymer ?
#
loop_
_entity_poly.entity_id
_entity_poly.type
_entity_poly.pdbx_seq_one_letter_code
_entity_poly.pdbx_strand_id
1 'polypeptide(L)'
;MTNANSSPDDLTGHEQFEELDPLLPFADLVHSLTDYEKQRVNSETGQVLTVEAIKVDMPIELRVTVDDAGQVTLKGAAPTQRTTTTVLPVFHRMQLRIVEDHGEERHGQ
;
A
#
# COMPACT_ATOMS: atom_id res chain seq x y z
N MET A 1 12.86 33.15 -52.05
CA MET A 1 12.85 31.80 -51.45
C MET A 1 12.15 31.92 -50.11
N THR A 2 11.10 31.12 -49.94
CA THR A 2 10.02 31.30 -48.97
C THR A 2 10.38 30.69 -47.62
N ASN A 3 10.21 31.44 -46.53
CA ASN A 3 10.25 30.91 -45.17
C ASN A 3 8.92 30.25 -44.81
N ALA A 4 8.96 29.03 -44.27
CA ALA A 4 7.85 28.42 -43.54
C ALA A 4 8.38 27.44 -42.48
N ASN A 5 8.43 27.95 -41.25
CA ASN A 5 7.96 27.35 -39.99
C ASN A 5 7.99 25.81 -39.81
N SER A 6 8.73 25.34 -38.82
CA SER A 6 8.44 24.10 -38.09
C SER A 6 9.09 24.16 -36.70
N SER A 7 8.29 24.50 -35.69
CA SER A 7 8.65 24.40 -34.27
C SER A 7 8.81 22.93 -33.86
N PRO A 8 9.77 22.58 -32.98
CA PRO A 8 9.84 21.26 -32.38
C PRO A 8 9.17 21.31 -31.01
N ASP A 9 7.85 21.16 -30.97
CA ASP A 9 7.16 20.75 -29.76
C ASP A 9 6.13 19.71 -30.18
N ASP A 10 6.21 18.55 -29.53
CA ASP A 10 5.10 17.93 -28.79
C ASP A 10 5.04 16.39 -28.92
N LEU A 11 4.96 15.76 -27.75
CA LEU A 11 4.40 14.42 -27.46
C LEU A 11 5.19 13.13 -27.75
N THR A 12 6.34 12.93 -27.10
CA THR A 12 6.77 11.56 -26.69
C THR A 12 7.49 11.61 -25.34
N GLY A 13 6.75 11.97 -24.29
CA GLY A 13 7.29 12.10 -22.91
C GLY A 13 6.63 11.20 -21.87
N HIS A 14 5.66 10.36 -22.26
CA HIS A 14 4.83 9.62 -21.28
C HIS A 14 5.40 8.25 -20.85
N GLU A 15 6.43 7.73 -21.50
CA GLU A 15 6.85 6.33 -21.30
C GLU A 15 8.05 6.14 -20.35
N GLN A 16 8.67 7.20 -19.83
CA GLN A 16 9.90 7.07 -19.01
C GLN A 16 9.71 7.25 -17.49
N PHE A 17 8.51 7.59 -17.01
CA PHE A 17 8.26 7.82 -15.58
C PHE A 17 7.64 6.64 -14.83
N GLU A 18 7.23 5.57 -15.53
CA GLU A 18 6.59 4.41 -14.90
C GLU A 18 7.60 3.47 -14.22
N GLU A 19 8.87 3.51 -14.62
CA GLU A 19 9.90 2.52 -14.25
C GLU A 19 10.40 2.65 -12.80
N LEU A 20 10.00 3.68 -12.05
CA LEU A 20 10.36 3.86 -10.63
C LEU A 20 9.19 4.40 -9.78
N ASP A 21 7.96 3.94 -9.99
CA ASP A 21 6.86 4.26 -9.05
C ASP A 21 7.07 3.47 -7.74
N PRO A 22 7.46 4.11 -6.62
CA PRO A 22 7.71 3.39 -5.36
C PRO A 22 6.41 2.93 -4.70
N LEU A 23 5.25 3.29 -5.26
CA LEU A 23 3.94 2.97 -4.72
C LEU A 23 3.49 1.60 -5.21
N LEU A 24 3.14 0.75 -4.25
CA LEU A 24 2.58 -0.57 -4.51
C LEU A 24 1.09 -0.46 -4.80
N PRO A 25 0.48 -1.38 -5.59
CA PRO A 25 -0.96 -1.58 -5.55
C PRO A 25 -1.42 -1.71 -4.08
N PHE A 26 -2.53 -1.06 -3.74
CA PHE A 26 -2.94 -0.98 -2.33
C PHE A 26 -3.16 -2.35 -1.68
N ALA A 27 -3.61 -3.35 -2.46
CA ALA A 27 -3.73 -4.73 -1.99
C ALA A 27 -2.39 -5.33 -1.54
N ASP A 28 -1.31 -5.06 -2.27
CA ASP A 28 0.03 -5.56 -1.96
C ASP A 28 0.61 -4.87 -0.71
N LEU A 29 0.31 -3.57 -0.53
CA LEU A 29 0.64 -2.86 0.71
C LEU A 29 -0.04 -3.52 1.92
N VAL A 30 -1.35 -3.77 1.84
CA VAL A 30 -2.09 -4.45 2.92
C VAL A 30 -1.51 -5.83 3.17
N HIS A 31 -1.24 -6.61 2.12
CA HIS A 31 -0.64 -7.93 2.24
C HIS A 31 0.68 -7.88 3.03
N SER A 32 1.58 -6.97 2.68
CA SER A 32 2.87 -6.78 3.37
C SER A 32 2.74 -6.45 4.85
N LEU A 33 1.69 -5.71 5.25
CA LEU A 33 1.44 -5.35 6.65
C LEU A 33 0.77 -6.48 7.44
N THR A 34 0.15 -7.43 6.75
CA THR A 34 -0.53 -8.59 7.33
C THR A 34 0.29 -9.87 7.31
N ASP A 35 1.49 -9.84 6.72
CA ASP A 35 2.41 -10.98 6.68
C ASP A 35 3.26 -11.03 7.96
N TYR A 36 2.70 -11.66 8.99
CA TYR A 36 3.37 -11.88 10.28
C TYR A 36 3.33 -13.34 10.70
N GLU A 37 4.29 -13.73 11.53
CA GLU A 37 4.35 -15.05 12.15
C GLU A 37 3.18 -15.21 13.15
N LYS A 38 2.14 -15.97 12.76
CA LYS A 38 0.91 -16.13 13.55
C LYS A 38 1.12 -16.92 14.86
N GLN A 39 2.06 -17.86 14.84
CA GLN A 39 2.32 -18.77 15.95
C GLN A 39 3.82 -18.96 16.13
N ARG A 40 4.30 -18.81 17.37
CA ARG A 40 5.63 -19.28 17.78
C ARG A 40 5.50 -20.48 18.70
N VAL A 41 6.30 -21.50 18.44
CA VAL A 41 6.36 -22.72 19.25
C VAL A 41 7.74 -22.83 19.88
N ASN A 42 7.80 -22.96 21.20
CA ASN A 42 9.02 -23.33 21.89
C ASN A 42 9.19 -24.85 21.81
N SER A 43 10.21 -25.30 21.09
CA SER A 43 10.49 -26.73 20.86
C SER A 43 10.93 -27.49 22.12
N GLU A 44 11.44 -26.82 23.15
CA GLU A 44 11.90 -27.45 24.40
C GLU A 44 10.77 -27.61 25.42
N THR A 45 9.84 -26.67 25.47
CA THR A 45 8.76 -26.64 26.49
C THR A 45 7.38 -26.98 25.93
N GLY A 46 7.22 -27.02 24.59
CA GLY A 46 5.93 -27.20 23.92
C GLY A 46 4.99 -25.99 24.04
N GLN A 47 5.46 -24.87 24.58
CA GLN A 47 4.64 -23.66 24.74
C GLN A 47 4.37 -23.00 23.40
N VAL A 48 3.13 -22.54 23.22
CA VAL A 48 2.65 -21.84 22.03
C VAL A 48 2.34 -20.40 22.39
N LEU A 49 2.88 -19.46 21.62
CA LEU A 49 2.54 -18.04 21.67
C LEU A 49 1.84 -17.64 20.37
N THR A 50 0.64 -17.08 20.49
CA THR A 50 -0.15 -16.55 19.36
C THR A 50 -0.40 -15.07 19.55
N VAL A 51 -0.58 -14.37 18.43
CA VAL A 51 -0.95 -12.95 18.44
C VAL A 51 -2.47 -12.85 18.33
N GLU A 52 -3.12 -12.41 19.42
CA GLU A 52 -4.59 -12.24 19.44
C GLU A 52 -5.05 -11.14 18.48
N ALA A 53 -4.36 -10.01 18.49
CA ALA A 53 -4.67 -8.89 17.61
C ALA A 53 -3.47 -7.99 17.35
N ILE A 54 -3.39 -7.48 16.12
CA ILE A 54 -2.47 -6.41 15.73
C ILE A 54 -3.30 -5.19 15.36
N LYS A 55 -2.95 -4.04 15.96
CA LYS A 55 -3.52 -2.73 15.59
C LYS A 55 -2.42 -1.93 14.91
N VAL A 56 -2.62 -1.63 13.64
CA VAL A 56 -1.76 -0.75 12.86
C VAL A 56 -2.45 0.59 12.75
N ASP A 57 -1.76 1.64 13.17
CA ASP A 57 -2.20 3.01 13.04
C ASP A 57 -1.00 3.83 12.53
N MET A 58 -0.99 4.10 11.23
CA MET A 58 0.15 4.76 10.59
C MET A 58 -0.29 5.73 9.49
N PRO A 59 0.47 6.82 9.27
CA PRO A 59 0.35 7.59 8.05
C PRO A 59 0.76 6.74 6.85
N ILE A 60 0.14 6.97 5.69
CA ILE A 60 0.47 6.36 4.40
C ILE A 60 0.49 7.42 3.31
N GLU A 61 1.31 7.16 2.29
CA GLU A 61 1.20 7.84 1.00
C GLU A 61 0.18 7.09 0.15
N LEU A 62 -0.81 7.81 -0.40
CA LEU A 62 -1.89 7.23 -1.20
C LEU A 62 -2.02 8.01 -2.50
N ARG A 63 -1.97 7.31 -3.63
CA ARG A 63 -2.29 7.83 -4.96
C ARG A 63 -3.61 7.21 -5.43
N VAL A 64 -4.52 8.08 -5.84
CA VAL A 64 -5.81 7.70 -6.41
C VAL A 64 -5.83 8.18 -7.86
N THR A 65 -5.98 7.24 -8.79
CA THR A 65 -6.16 7.54 -10.21
C THR A 65 -7.54 7.07 -10.63
N VAL A 66 -8.24 7.87 -11.42
CA VAL A 66 -9.53 7.52 -12.03
C VAL A 66 -9.35 7.58 -13.54
N ASP A 67 -9.71 6.52 -14.24
CA ASP A 67 -9.63 6.49 -15.71
C ASP A 67 -10.91 7.06 -16.37
N ASP A 68 -10.90 7.17 -17.71
CA ASP A 68 -12.02 7.71 -18.49
C ASP A 68 -13.28 6.84 -18.41
N ALA A 69 -13.16 5.56 -18.00
CA ALA A 69 -14.27 4.66 -17.75
C ALA A 69 -14.81 4.78 -16.30
N GLY A 70 -14.17 5.59 -15.46
CA GLY A 70 -14.50 5.78 -14.05
C GLY A 70 -13.94 4.71 -13.12
N GLN A 71 -13.04 3.84 -13.60
CA GLN A 71 -12.36 2.85 -12.76
C GLN A 71 -11.33 3.54 -11.86
N VAL A 72 -11.38 3.21 -10.58
CA VAL A 72 -10.46 3.74 -9.57
C VAL A 72 -9.31 2.76 -9.37
N THR A 73 -8.09 3.27 -9.41
CA THR A 73 -6.87 2.55 -9.03
C THR A 73 -6.24 3.22 -7.82
N LEU A 74 -5.92 2.40 -6.81
CA LEU A 74 -5.28 2.83 -5.57
C LEU A 74 -3.88 2.25 -5.49
N LYS A 75 -2.90 3.13 -5.29
CA LYS A 75 -1.53 2.75 -4.94
C LYS A 75 -1.12 3.41 -3.65
N GLY A 76 -0.28 2.76 -2.86
CA GLY A 76 0.23 3.34 -1.63
C GLY A 76 1.56 2.77 -1.17
N ALA A 77 2.16 3.48 -0.21
CA ALA A 77 3.41 3.09 0.41
C ALA A 77 3.48 3.58 1.85
N ALA A 78 4.45 3.03 2.59
CA ALA A 78 4.87 3.61 3.85
C ALA A 78 5.37 5.06 3.62
N PRO A 79 5.15 5.97 4.58
CA PRO A 79 5.48 7.37 4.43
C PRO A 79 6.99 7.53 4.33
N THR A 80 7.45 8.23 3.29
CA THR A 80 8.87 8.53 3.08
C THR A 80 9.41 9.56 4.08
N GLN A 81 8.53 10.41 4.58
CA GLN A 81 8.86 11.52 5.47
C GLN A 81 8.67 11.10 6.94
N ARG A 82 9.76 11.12 7.70
CA ARG A 82 9.78 10.74 9.12
C ARG A 82 9.35 11.85 10.09
N THR A 83 9.20 13.08 9.60
CA THR A 83 8.86 14.27 10.38
C THR A 83 7.67 14.99 9.75
N THR A 84 6.74 15.46 10.58
CA THR A 84 5.61 16.29 10.15
C THR A 84 6.12 17.58 9.51
N THR A 85 5.85 17.76 8.22
CA THR A 85 6.17 19.00 7.50
C THR A 85 4.90 19.83 7.34
N THR A 86 5.03 21.16 7.41
CA THR A 86 3.90 22.10 7.31
C THR A 86 3.51 22.45 5.88
N VAL A 87 4.37 22.18 4.90
CA VAL A 87 4.21 22.72 3.54
C VAL A 87 3.60 21.69 2.57
N LEU A 88 3.65 20.39 2.87
CA LEU A 88 3.09 19.33 2.01
C LEU A 88 2.53 18.14 2.83
N PRO A 89 1.51 18.33 3.68
CA PRO A 89 0.97 17.23 4.47
C PRO A 89 -0.01 16.42 3.61
N VAL A 90 0.46 15.40 2.89
CA VAL A 90 -0.43 14.41 2.28
C VAL A 90 -0.33 13.11 3.10
N PHE A 91 -0.82 13.17 4.34
CA PHE A 91 -0.89 11.99 5.19
C PHE A 91 -2.33 11.47 5.20
N HIS A 92 -2.61 10.51 4.34
CA HIS A 92 -3.76 9.64 4.58
C HIS A 92 -3.41 8.78 5.79
N ARG A 93 -4.35 8.55 6.70
CA ARG A 93 -4.12 7.73 7.89
C ARG A 93 -4.81 6.40 7.70
N MET A 94 -4.06 5.32 7.83
CA MET A 94 -4.60 3.98 7.77
C MET A 94 -4.72 3.39 9.16
N GLN A 95 -5.90 2.85 9.45
CA GLN A 95 -6.17 2.09 10.65
C GLN A 95 -6.55 0.66 10.22
N LEU A 96 -5.74 -0.31 10.61
CA LEU A 96 -5.97 -1.72 10.33
C LEU A 96 -6.00 -2.48 11.65
N ARG A 97 -7.02 -3.31 11.83
CA ARG A 97 -7.10 -4.27 12.92
C ARG A 97 -7.05 -5.67 12.34
N ILE A 98 -5.99 -6.39 12.65
CA ILE A 98 -5.81 -7.78 12.27
C ILE A 98 -6.18 -8.63 13.48
N VAL A 99 -7.07 -9.59 13.27
CA VAL A 99 -7.50 -10.57 14.28
C VAL A 99 -7.38 -11.96 13.66
N GLU A 100 -7.06 -12.94 14.48
CA GLU A 100 -7.16 -14.34 14.05
C GLU A 100 -8.64 -14.74 13.97
N ASP A 101 -9.03 -15.35 12.85
CA ASP A 101 -10.37 -15.92 12.73
C ASP A 101 -10.39 -17.26 13.46
N HIS A 102 -10.93 -17.25 14.67
CA HIS A 102 -11.25 -18.46 15.40
C HIS A 102 -12.55 -19.03 14.83
N GLY A 103 -12.47 -19.64 13.64
CA GLY A 103 -13.62 -20.29 13.02
C GLY A 103 -14.32 -21.20 14.04
N GLU A 104 -15.63 -21.03 14.20
CA GLU A 104 -16.44 -21.94 15.02
C GLU A 104 -16.25 -23.36 14.49
N GLU A 105 -15.56 -24.22 15.24
CA GLU A 105 -15.60 -25.65 15.01
C GLU A 105 -17.04 -26.11 15.20
N ARG A 106 -17.80 -26.20 14.11
CA ARG A 106 -19.06 -26.95 14.11
C ARG A 106 -18.72 -28.42 14.28
N HIS A 107 -18.63 -28.86 15.53
CA HIS A 107 -18.77 -30.26 15.90
C HIS A 107 -20.21 -30.68 15.59
N GLY A 108 -20.43 -31.12 14.35
CA GLY A 108 -21.62 -31.84 13.96
C GLY A 108 -21.65 -33.19 14.68
N GLN A 109 -22.65 -33.36 15.53
CA GLN A 109 -23.05 -34.64 16.15
C GLN A 109 -23.55 -35.63 15.09
#